data_AF-A0A1B1YEL0-F1
#
_entry.id   AF-A0A1B1YEL0-F1
#
_cell.length_a   1.000
_cell.length_b   1.000
_cell.length_c   1.000
_cell.angle_alpha   90.00
_cell.angle_beta   90.00
_cell.angle_gamma   90.00
#
_symmetry.space_group_name_H-M   'P 1'
#
loop_
_entity.id
_entity.type
_entity.pdbx_description
1 polymer ?
#
loop_
_entity_poly.entity_id
_entity_poly.type
_entity_poly.pdbx_seq_one_letter_code
_entity_poly.pdbx_strand_id
1 'polypeptide(L)'
;MNYKKPAFWVIIASVVTCIVVAVCFLTNPKDSDSKRIDPFGKYYKVRDIIYESGAYAFSYTTETTPKYYVTNEKELLVLEDKSSTSWLNAGTFEEVGLTKDNFDRYFRGVRGSASSLRSNNQKAWRLLVNDSPDTVFYYLLLQKNGDVYLTYGYYDASEKDDPASDDTSIRWVFSLIEDELN
;
A
#
# COMPACT_ATOMS: atom_id res chain seq x y z
N MET A 1 -12.31 59.80 26.23
CA MET A 1 -12.49 58.63 27.11
C MET A 1 -13.01 57.47 26.27
N ASN A 2 -12.16 56.51 25.91
CA ASN A 2 -12.51 55.38 25.03
C ASN A 2 -12.93 54.17 25.88
N TYR A 3 -14.24 54.05 26.14
CA TYR A 3 -14.81 52.90 26.82
C TYR A 3 -14.83 51.69 25.86
N LYS A 4 -13.81 50.83 25.93
CA LYS A 4 -13.81 49.55 25.19
C LYS A 4 -14.73 48.58 25.92
N LYS A 5 -15.84 48.18 25.29
CA LYS A 5 -16.83 47.26 25.85
C LYS A 5 -16.13 45.96 26.27
N PRO A 6 -16.12 45.58 27.57
CA PRO A 6 -15.39 44.41 28.05
C PRO A 6 -15.88 43.12 27.39
N ALA A 7 -17.17 43.06 27.03
CA ALA A 7 -17.77 41.94 26.32
C ALA A 7 -17.11 41.63 24.97
N PHE A 8 -16.63 42.64 24.23
CA PHE A 8 -16.00 42.42 22.92
C PHE A 8 -14.65 41.73 23.05
N TRP A 9 -13.88 42.07 24.08
CA TRP A 9 -12.58 41.44 24.36
C TRP A 9 -12.71 39.99 24.82
N VAL A 10 -13.75 39.68 25.60
CA VAL A 10 -14.03 38.31 26.06
C VAL A 10 -14.39 37.40 24.89
N ILE A 11 -15.19 37.90 23.94
CA ILE A 11 -15.56 37.13 22.73
C ILE A 11 -14.32 36.85 21.88
N ILE A 12 -13.47 37.85 21.66
CA ILE A 12 -12.22 37.66 20.89
C ILE A 12 -11.31 36.65 21.57
N ALA A 13 -11.11 36.74 22.89
CA ALA A 13 -10.25 35.82 23.64
C ALA A 13 -10.78 34.37 23.57
N SER A 14 -12.10 34.19 23.67
CA SER A 14 -12.75 32.88 23.54
C SER A 14 -12.55 32.26 22.16
N VAL A 15 -12.79 33.03 21.09
CA VAL A 15 -12.60 32.57 19.70
C VAL A 15 -11.14 32.19 19.44
N VAL A 16 -10.18 33.00 19.89
CA VAL A 16 -8.75 32.68 19.75
C VAL A 16 -8.40 31.39 20.51
N THR A 17 -8.94 31.19 21.70
CA THR A 17 -8.70 29.98 22.49
C THR A 17 -9.27 28.73 21.79
N CYS A 18 -10.48 28.81 21.25
CA CYS A 18 -11.07 27.73 20.47
C CYS A 18 -10.25 27.39 19.21
N ILE A 19 -9.72 28.41 18.52
CA ILE A 19 -8.84 28.21 17.37
C ILE A 19 -7.54 27.53 17.78
N VAL A 20 -6.90 27.96 18.88
CA VAL A 20 -5.67 27.33 19.38
C VAL A 20 -5.90 25.88 19.75
N VAL A 21 -6.99 25.57 20.48
CA VAL A 21 -7.35 24.19 20.84
C VAL A 21 -7.63 23.35 19.58
N ALA A 22 -8.36 23.90 18.61
CA ALA A 22 -8.60 23.21 17.34
C ALA A 22 -7.30 22.92 16.58
N VAL A 23 -6.36 23.87 16.52
CA VAL A 23 -5.05 23.69 15.88
C VAL A 23 -4.17 22.69 16.65
N CYS A 24 -4.22 22.68 17.99
CA CYS A 24 -3.54 21.68 18.82
C CYS A 24 -4.12 20.26 18.67
N PHE A 25 -5.43 20.12 18.42
CA PHE A 25 -6.05 18.82 18.12
C PHE A 25 -5.87 18.40 16.64
N LEU A 26 -5.79 19.35 15.70
CA LEU A 26 -5.51 19.09 14.28
C LEU A 26 -4.04 18.77 14.01
N THR A 27 -3.13 19.22 14.89
CA THR A 27 -1.77 18.73 14.94
C THR A 27 -1.78 17.39 15.67
N ASN A 28 -2.26 16.35 14.98
CA ASN A 28 -1.90 14.99 15.35
C ASN A 28 -0.39 14.87 15.13
N PRO A 29 0.46 14.77 16.18
CA PRO A 29 1.82 14.36 15.95
C PRO A 29 1.73 12.89 15.54
N LYS A 30 1.75 12.63 14.23
CA LYS A 30 2.23 11.32 13.78
C LYS A 30 3.63 11.24 14.32
N ASP A 31 3.79 10.39 15.34
CA ASP A 31 5.04 10.20 16.07
C ASP A 31 6.21 10.26 15.09
N SER A 32 7.01 11.31 15.26
CA SER A 32 8.23 11.55 14.50
C SER A 32 9.41 10.81 15.11
N ASP A 33 9.14 9.64 15.68
CA ASP A 33 10.13 8.57 15.65
C ASP A 33 10.16 8.10 14.21
N SER A 34 11.10 8.68 13.45
CA SER A 34 11.58 8.14 12.18
C SER A 34 12.24 6.77 12.40
N LYS A 35 11.52 5.83 13.02
CA LYS A 35 11.75 4.40 12.89
C LYS A 35 11.71 4.20 11.39
N ARG A 36 12.88 4.05 10.78
CA ARG A 36 13.04 3.80 9.36
C ARG A 36 12.09 2.66 9.02
N ILE A 37 10.97 2.97 8.36
CA ILE A 37 9.92 1.99 8.14
C ILE A 37 10.47 1.05 7.08
N ASP A 38 10.94 -0.10 7.56
CA ASP A 38 11.42 -1.20 6.74
C ASP A 38 10.27 -2.20 6.58
N PRO A 39 9.86 -2.54 5.35
CA PRO A 39 8.84 -3.56 5.13
C PRO A 39 9.37 -5.00 5.29
N PHE A 40 10.68 -5.18 5.46
CA PHE A 40 11.32 -6.49 5.60
C PHE A 40 11.37 -6.97 7.06
N GLY A 41 11.44 -8.30 7.22
CA GLY A 41 11.48 -8.97 8.53
C GLY A 41 10.13 -9.02 9.26
N LYS A 42 9.01 -8.94 8.55
CA LYS A 42 7.68 -8.69 9.15
C LYS A 42 6.57 -9.52 8.55
N TYR A 43 5.64 -9.92 9.42
CA TYR A 43 4.38 -10.55 9.05
C TYR A 43 3.32 -9.48 8.80
N TYR A 44 2.45 -9.74 7.83
CA TYR A 44 1.42 -8.83 7.39
C TYR A 44 0.11 -9.56 7.19
N LYS A 45 -0.97 -8.86 7.51
CA LYS A 45 -2.32 -9.15 7.02
C LYS A 45 -2.80 -8.01 6.14
N VAL A 46 -3.76 -8.30 5.27
CA VAL A 46 -4.43 -7.26 4.50
C VAL A 46 -5.36 -6.47 5.42
N ARG A 47 -5.15 -5.15 5.45
CA ARG A 47 -6.05 -4.20 6.11
C ARG A 47 -7.22 -3.85 5.18
N ASP A 48 -6.90 -3.42 3.96
CA ASP A 48 -7.87 -2.93 2.98
C ASP A 48 -7.50 -3.40 1.56
N ILE A 49 -8.50 -3.58 0.71
CA ILE A 49 -8.34 -3.79 -0.74
C ILE A 49 -8.48 -2.43 -1.42
N ILE A 50 -7.37 -1.88 -1.90
CA ILE A 50 -7.29 -0.51 -2.46
C ILE A 50 -7.68 -0.49 -3.93
N TYR A 51 -7.36 -1.57 -4.63
CA TYR A 51 -7.68 -1.75 -6.03
C TYR A 51 -8.01 -3.22 -6.29
N GLU A 52 -8.98 -3.41 -7.18
CA GLU A 52 -9.37 -4.69 -7.73
C GLU A 52 -9.73 -4.50 -9.20
N SER A 53 -9.19 -5.35 -10.07
CA SER A 53 -9.55 -5.40 -11.48
C SER A 53 -10.93 -6.06 -11.64
N GLY A 54 -11.85 -5.36 -12.30
CA GLY A 54 -13.18 -5.88 -12.61
C GLY A 54 -13.21 -6.92 -13.73
N ALA A 55 -12.06 -7.31 -14.28
CA ALA A 55 -11.97 -8.29 -15.37
C ALA A 55 -12.13 -9.75 -14.92
N TYR A 56 -12.18 -10.01 -13.61
CA TYR A 56 -12.17 -11.36 -13.05
C TYR A 56 -13.41 -11.64 -12.19
N ALA A 57 -13.90 -12.88 -12.21
CA ALA A 57 -15.09 -13.30 -11.46
C ALA A 57 -14.82 -13.53 -9.96
N PHE A 58 -13.58 -13.88 -9.59
CA PHE A 58 -13.20 -14.08 -8.20
C PHE A 58 -12.71 -12.77 -7.57
N SER A 59 -13.16 -12.52 -6.35
CA SER A 59 -12.82 -11.34 -5.54
C SER A 59 -12.48 -11.76 -4.12
N TYR A 60 -11.53 -11.07 -3.50
CA TYR A 60 -11.21 -11.25 -2.10
C TYR A 60 -12.11 -10.38 -1.22
N THR A 61 -12.39 -10.86 -0.01
CA THR A 61 -12.77 -10.01 1.12
C THR A 61 -11.57 -9.91 2.06
N THR A 62 -11.54 -8.92 2.94
CA THR A 62 -10.47 -8.80 3.95
C THR A 62 -10.37 -10.08 4.81
N GLU A 63 -11.47 -10.80 5.02
CA GLU A 63 -11.50 -12.08 5.73
C GLU A 63 -10.92 -13.26 4.92
N THR A 64 -10.97 -13.24 3.59
CA THR A 64 -10.45 -14.33 2.73
C THR A 64 -9.09 -14.03 2.11
N THR A 65 -8.55 -12.82 2.31
CA THR A 65 -7.19 -12.46 1.86
C THR A 65 -6.10 -13.32 2.50
N PRO A 66 -4.98 -13.57 1.80
CA PRO A 66 -3.82 -14.24 2.38
C PRO A 66 -3.16 -13.42 3.50
N LYS A 67 -2.33 -14.09 4.30
CA LYS A 67 -1.29 -13.42 5.10
C LYS A 67 0.04 -13.47 4.35
N TYR A 68 0.92 -12.53 4.68
CA TYR A 68 2.23 -12.40 4.04
C TYR A 68 3.32 -12.34 5.08
N TYR A 69 4.49 -12.86 4.74
CA TYR A 69 5.72 -12.63 5.48
C TYR A 69 6.76 -12.16 4.48
N VAL A 70 7.36 -11.00 4.72
CA VAL A 70 8.46 -10.50 3.90
C VAL A 70 9.74 -10.65 4.72
N THR A 71 10.64 -11.53 4.32
CA THR A 71 11.86 -11.84 5.09
C THR A 71 12.87 -10.69 5.07
N ASN A 72 13.90 -10.75 5.92
CA ASN A 72 15.02 -9.80 5.85
C ASN A 72 15.82 -9.97 4.54
N GLU A 73 15.78 -11.17 3.97
CA GLU A 73 16.36 -11.56 2.69
C GLU A 73 15.48 -11.15 1.49
N LYS A 74 14.38 -10.43 1.75
CA LYS A 74 13.42 -9.91 0.77
C LYS A 74 12.63 -10.99 0.03
N GLU A 75 12.49 -12.16 0.63
CA GLU A 75 11.60 -13.19 0.10
C GLU A 75 10.16 -12.92 0.52
N LEU A 76 9.22 -13.19 -0.37
CA LEU A 76 7.79 -13.16 -0.08
C LEU A 76 7.31 -14.58 0.24
N LEU A 77 6.78 -14.77 1.43
CA LEU A 77 6.03 -15.95 1.80
C LEU A 77 4.54 -15.61 1.89
N VAL A 78 3.69 -16.49 1.36
CA VAL A 78 2.24 -16.33 1.29
C VAL A 78 1.56 -17.47 2.04
N LEU A 79 0.66 -17.14 2.96
CA LEU A 79 -0.23 -18.10 3.62
C LEU A 79 -1.65 -17.89 3.11
N GLU A 80 -2.05 -18.72 2.15
CA GLU A 80 -3.37 -18.65 1.52
C GLU A 80 -4.46 -19.24 2.43
N ASP A 81 -4.20 -20.43 2.97
CA ASP A 81 -5.08 -21.07 3.95
C ASP A 81 -4.67 -20.68 5.37
N LYS A 82 -5.45 -19.76 5.96
CA LYS A 82 -5.22 -19.27 7.33
C LYS A 82 -5.47 -20.31 8.42
N SER A 83 -6.02 -21.48 8.09
CA SER A 83 -6.12 -22.63 9.00
C SER A 83 -4.88 -23.54 8.95
N SER A 84 -3.99 -23.31 7.98
CA SER A 84 -2.74 -24.04 7.78
C SER A 84 -1.55 -23.28 8.38
N THR A 85 -0.41 -23.97 8.47
CA THR A 85 0.91 -23.41 8.77
C THR A 85 1.86 -23.47 7.56
N SER A 86 1.36 -23.89 6.40
CA SER A 86 2.14 -24.07 5.18
C SER A 86 2.27 -22.77 4.41
N TRP A 87 3.39 -22.09 4.59
CA TRP A 87 3.75 -20.88 3.84
C TRP A 87 4.35 -21.24 2.48
N LEU A 88 3.85 -20.63 1.41
CA LEU A 88 4.39 -20.75 0.06
C LEU A 88 5.45 -19.68 -0.17
N ASN A 89 6.67 -20.06 -0.53
CA ASN A 89 7.70 -19.10 -0.94
C ASN A 89 7.44 -18.68 -2.40
N ALA A 90 7.04 -17.42 -2.60
CA ALA A 90 6.79 -16.85 -3.93
C ALA A 90 8.08 -16.38 -4.62
N GLY A 91 9.18 -16.22 -3.87
CA GLY A 91 10.50 -15.83 -4.37
C GLY A 91 11.00 -14.51 -3.79
N THR A 92 12.10 -14.00 -4.36
CA THR A 92 12.84 -12.83 -3.86
C THR A 92 12.51 -11.54 -4.61
N PHE A 93 12.29 -10.46 -3.85
CA PHE A 93 12.07 -9.12 -4.37
C PHE A 93 13.37 -8.43 -4.83
N GLU A 94 13.31 -7.79 -6.00
CA GLU A 94 14.35 -6.91 -6.54
C GLU A 94 13.90 -5.44 -6.51
N GLU A 95 14.80 -4.53 -6.13
CA GLU A 95 14.46 -3.09 -6.05
C GLU A 95 14.26 -2.50 -7.45
N VAL A 96 13.22 -1.67 -7.61
CA VAL A 96 12.84 -1.11 -8.91
C VAL A 96 12.28 0.29 -8.77
N GLY A 97 12.57 1.15 -9.76
CA GLY A 97 11.93 2.45 -9.92
C GLY A 97 10.58 2.31 -10.61
N LEU A 98 9.53 2.88 -10.02
CA LEU A 98 8.21 2.90 -10.64
C LEU A 98 8.10 3.98 -11.72
N THR A 99 7.59 3.61 -12.88
CA THR A 99 7.34 4.46 -14.04
C THR A 99 5.92 4.24 -14.54
N LYS A 100 5.47 5.06 -15.49
CA LYS A 100 4.17 4.79 -16.14
C LYS A 100 4.19 3.46 -16.88
N ASP A 101 5.32 3.12 -17.49
CA ASP A 101 5.44 1.97 -18.40
C ASP A 101 5.65 0.64 -17.67
N ASN A 102 6.20 0.64 -16.45
CA ASN A 102 6.37 -0.59 -15.68
C ASN A 102 5.39 -0.72 -14.52
N PHE A 103 4.49 0.25 -14.30
CA PHE A 103 3.54 0.20 -13.18
C PHE A 103 2.16 0.72 -13.56
N ASP A 104 2.04 1.99 -13.98
CA ASP A 104 0.71 2.59 -14.23
C ASP A 104 -0.07 1.84 -15.32
N ARG A 105 0.61 1.43 -16.39
CA ARG A 105 -0.01 0.74 -17.53
C ARG A 105 -0.66 -0.61 -17.15
N TYR A 106 -0.26 -1.22 -16.03
CA TYR A 106 -0.77 -2.53 -15.61
C TYR A 106 -2.10 -2.47 -14.87
N PHE A 107 -2.60 -1.27 -14.53
CA PHE A 107 -3.91 -1.11 -13.90
C PHE A 107 -5.00 -1.05 -14.97
N ARG A 108 -5.91 -2.02 -14.97
CA ARG A 108 -7.10 -2.03 -15.84
C ARG A 108 -8.35 -1.65 -15.04
N GLY A 109 -9.04 -0.56 -15.39
CA GLY A 109 -10.33 -0.19 -14.76
C GLY A 109 -10.45 1.26 -14.31
N VAL A 110 -11.48 1.53 -13.48
CA VAL A 110 -11.97 2.88 -13.14
C VAL A 110 -11.74 3.29 -11.67
N ARG A 111 -11.33 2.37 -10.79
CA ARG A 111 -11.18 2.61 -9.36
C ARG A 111 -9.71 2.64 -8.96
N GLY A 112 -9.33 3.57 -8.09
CA GLY A 112 -7.93 3.77 -7.70
C GLY A 112 -7.10 4.46 -8.79
N SER A 113 -5.98 5.08 -8.41
CA SER A 113 -5.06 5.69 -9.38
C SER A 113 -3.64 5.19 -9.13
N ALA A 114 -3.12 4.45 -10.11
CA ALA A 114 -1.73 4.01 -10.13
C ALA A 114 -0.77 5.20 -9.97
N SER A 115 -1.12 6.34 -10.57
CA SER A 115 -0.36 7.58 -10.49
C SER A 115 -0.18 8.10 -9.06
N SER A 116 -1.19 7.97 -8.19
CA SER A 116 -1.08 8.36 -6.78
C SER A 116 -0.16 7.41 -6.02
N LEU A 117 -0.30 6.10 -6.21
CA LEU A 117 0.60 5.10 -5.61
C LEU A 117 2.04 5.31 -6.06
N ARG A 118 2.27 5.61 -7.34
CA ARG A 118 3.59 5.86 -7.91
C ARG A 118 4.20 7.17 -7.41
N SER A 119 3.45 8.27 -7.40
CA SER A 119 3.96 9.59 -7.00
C SER A 119 4.27 9.71 -5.51
N ASN A 120 3.51 8.99 -4.67
CA ASN A 120 3.72 8.91 -3.23
C ASN A 120 4.67 7.79 -2.81
N ASN A 121 5.12 6.94 -3.74
CA ASN A 121 6.07 5.88 -3.48
C ASN A 121 7.41 6.44 -2.98
N GLN A 122 7.97 5.83 -1.95
CA GLN A 122 9.32 6.06 -1.46
C GLN A 122 10.29 5.01 -2.05
N LYS A 123 9.92 3.73 -1.97
CA LYS A 123 10.68 2.61 -2.53
C LYS A 123 9.74 1.52 -3.01
N ALA A 124 10.13 0.84 -4.08
CA ALA A 124 9.39 -0.31 -4.58
C ALA A 124 10.33 -1.46 -4.88
N TRP A 125 9.80 -2.66 -4.76
CA TRP A 125 10.44 -3.88 -5.18
C TRP A 125 9.49 -4.72 -6.02
N ARG A 126 10.02 -5.53 -6.93
CA ARG A 126 9.25 -6.42 -7.81
C ARG A 126 9.74 -7.85 -7.67
N LEU A 127 8.79 -8.78 -7.73
CA LEU A 127 9.02 -10.21 -7.76
C LEU A 127 8.26 -10.81 -8.95
N LEU A 128 8.92 -11.65 -9.73
CA LEU A 128 8.31 -12.54 -10.72
C LEU A 128 8.36 -13.97 -10.19
N VAL A 129 7.23 -14.67 -10.19
CA VAL A 129 7.13 -16.07 -9.78
C VAL A 129 7.48 -16.96 -10.97
N ASN A 130 8.70 -17.51 -10.96
CA ASN A 130 9.28 -18.22 -12.12
C ASN A 130 8.69 -19.63 -12.37
N ASP A 131 7.94 -20.18 -11.41
CA ASP A 131 7.42 -21.56 -11.47
C ASP A 131 5.92 -21.65 -11.82
N SER A 132 5.31 -20.58 -12.35
CA SER A 132 3.89 -20.55 -12.72
C SER A 132 3.71 -20.43 -14.24
N PRO A 133 2.83 -21.24 -14.87
CA PRO A 133 2.52 -21.13 -16.30
C PRO A 133 1.93 -19.77 -16.67
N ASP A 134 1.18 -19.17 -15.74
CA ASP A 134 0.81 -17.76 -15.76
C ASP A 134 1.79 -17.04 -14.84
N THR A 135 2.79 -16.33 -15.36
CA THR A 135 3.85 -15.74 -14.53
C THR A 135 3.23 -14.73 -13.55
N VAL A 136 2.97 -15.13 -12.31
CA VAL A 136 2.46 -14.23 -11.28
C VAL A 136 3.55 -13.22 -10.93
N PHE A 137 3.16 -11.99 -10.62
CA PHE A 137 4.10 -10.99 -10.13
C PHE A 137 3.53 -10.12 -9.02
N TYR A 138 4.44 -9.60 -8.22
CA TYR A 138 4.15 -8.74 -7.08
C TYR A 138 4.97 -7.46 -7.18
N TYR A 139 4.39 -6.36 -6.72
CA TYR A 139 5.13 -5.18 -6.27
C TYR A 139 4.93 -5.02 -4.77
N LEU A 140 6.02 -4.87 -4.03
CA LEU A 140 6.03 -4.37 -2.65
C LEU A 140 6.31 -2.87 -2.68
N LEU A 141 5.40 -2.06 -2.15
CA LEU A 141 5.45 -0.61 -2.22
C LEU A 141 5.55 -0.04 -0.81
N LEU A 142 6.61 0.71 -0.54
CA LEU A 142 6.70 1.55 0.65
C LEU A 142 6.40 2.99 0.25
N GLN A 143 5.32 3.56 0.77
CA GLN A 143 4.95 4.94 0.54
C GLN A 143 5.70 5.90 1.48
N LYS A 144 5.82 7.18 1.09
CA LYS A 144 6.48 8.24 1.87
C LYS A 144 5.87 8.49 3.24
N ASN A 145 4.60 8.14 3.42
CA ASN A 145 3.88 8.22 4.70
C ASN A 145 4.07 6.98 5.59
N GLY A 146 4.84 5.99 5.14
CA GLY A 146 5.07 4.73 5.85
C GLY A 146 4.10 3.59 5.53
N ASP A 147 3.06 3.84 4.73
CA ASP A 147 2.12 2.78 4.36
C ASP A 147 2.79 1.77 3.43
N VAL A 148 2.51 0.48 3.66
CA VAL A 148 3.03 -0.62 2.86
C VAL A 148 1.89 -1.22 2.05
N TYR A 149 2.12 -1.40 0.75
CA TYR A 149 1.18 -2.05 -0.15
C TYR A 149 1.82 -3.23 -0.86
N LEU A 150 1.02 -4.23 -1.16
CA LEU A 150 1.42 -5.38 -1.96
C LEU A 150 0.45 -5.54 -3.12
N THR A 151 0.98 -5.62 -4.33
CA THR A 151 0.19 -5.90 -5.53
C THR A 151 0.25 -7.39 -5.87
N TYR A 152 -0.79 -7.89 -6.52
CA TYR A 152 -0.81 -9.21 -7.14
C TYR A 152 -1.31 -9.06 -8.57
N GLY A 153 -0.65 -9.71 -9.53
CA GLY A 153 -1.02 -9.65 -10.93
C GLY A 153 -0.43 -10.79 -11.75
N TYR A 154 -0.76 -10.79 -13.04
CA TYR A 154 -0.24 -11.73 -14.03
C TYR A 154 0.64 -10.98 -15.01
N TYR A 155 1.84 -11.50 -15.22
CA TYR A 155 2.85 -10.98 -16.12
C TYR A 155 2.86 -11.83 -17.39
N ASP A 156 2.71 -11.17 -18.52
CA ASP A 156 2.91 -11.82 -19.81
C ASP A 156 4.42 -11.82 -20.13
N ALA A 157 5.06 -12.95 -19.89
CA ALA A 157 6.47 -13.14 -20.22
C ALA A 157 6.69 -13.43 -21.71
N SER A 158 5.70 -14.01 -22.40
CA SER A 158 5.79 -14.38 -23.82
C SER A 158 5.81 -13.17 -24.74
N GLU A 159 5.15 -12.08 -24.36
CA GLU A 159 5.05 -10.87 -25.17
C GLU A 159 5.75 -9.66 -24.52
N LYS A 160 6.78 -9.91 -23.69
CA LYS A 160 7.52 -8.86 -22.99
C LYS A 160 8.04 -7.72 -23.90
N ASP A 161 8.37 -8.05 -25.14
CA ASP A 161 8.90 -7.11 -26.13
C ASP A 161 7.81 -6.51 -27.05
N ASP A 162 6.55 -6.95 -26.92
CA ASP A 162 5.43 -6.36 -27.64
C ASP A 162 4.86 -5.17 -26.85
N PRO A 163 5.05 -3.92 -27.33
CA PRO A 163 4.51 -2.75 -26.67
C PRO A 163 2.97 -2.73 -26.64
N ALA A 164 2.31 -3.48 -27.54
CA ALA A 164 0.86 -3.61 -27.62
C ALA A 164 0.30 -4.76 -26.77
N SER A 165 1.15 -5.64 -26.21
CA SER A 165 0.70 -6.67 -25.27
C SER A 165 0.00 -5.99 -24.10
N ASP A 166 -1.28 -6.29 -23.96
CA ASP A 166 -2.11 -5.78 -22.88
C ASP A 166 -2.17 -6.77 -21.72
N ASP A 167 -1.71 -8.01 -21.88
CA ASP A 167 -1.95 -9.15 -20.99
C ASP A 167 -1.30 -9.05 -19.60
N THR A 168 -0.25 -8.24 -19.47
CA THR A 168 0.26 -7.90 -18.14
C THR A 168 -0.73 -7.01 -17.38
N SER A 169 -1.22 -7.49 -16.25
CA SER A 169 -2.16 -6.73 -15.42
C SER A 169 -1.95 -6.95 -13.94
N ILE A 170 -2.07 -5.86 -13.19
CA ILE A 170 -2.29 -5.90 -11.74
C ILE A 170 -3.76 -6.20 -11.53
N ARG A 171 -4.03 -7.20 -10.69
CA ARG A 171 -5.39 -7.60 -10.32
C ARG A 171 -5.80 -7.02 -8.99
N TRP A 172 -4.91 -6.98 -8.00
CA TRP A 172 -5.19 -6.39 -6.70
C TRP A 172 -4.06 -5.50 -6.19
N VAL A 173 -4.44 -4.51 -5.39
CA VAL A 173 -3.53 -3.80 -4.49
C VAL A 173 -4.08 -3.90 -3.07
N PHE A 174 -3.29 -4.49 -2.18
CA PHE A 174 -3.60 -4.64 -0.77
C PHE A 174 -2.85 -3.60 0.04
N SER A 175 -3.55 -2.93 0.95
CA SER A 175 -2.94 -2.19 2.05
C SER A 175 -2.58 -3.19 3.14
N LEU A 176 -1.33 -3.16 3.60
CA LEU A 176 -0.82 -4.09 4.61
C LEU A 176 -0.75 -3.43 5.98
N ILE A 177 -0.99 -4.24 7.02
CA ILE A 177 -0.69 -3.91 8.40
C ILE A 177 0.11 -5.03 9.03
N GLU A 178 1.10 -4.66 9.84
CA GLU A 178 1.92 -5.63 10.59
C GLU A 178 0.98 -6.52 11.42
N ASP A 179 1.20 -7.83 11.33
CA ASP A 179 0.45 -8.85 12.08
C ASP A 179 1.39 -9.46 13.10
N GLU A 180 0.98 -9.52 14.35
CA GLU A 180 1.67 -10.32 15.36
C GLU A 180 1.20 -11.76 15.15
N LEU A 181 2.13 -12.69 14.87
CA LEU A 181 1.80 -14.11 14.80
C LEU A 181 1.21 -14.54 16.16
N ASN A 182 -0.08 -14.88 16.16
CA ASN A 182 -0.72 -15.60 17.26
C ASN A 182 -0.56 -17.11 17.05
#